data_AF-A0ABD2L3M5-F1
#
_entry.id   AF-A0ABD2L3M5-F1
#
_cell.length_a   1.000
_cell.length_b   1.000
_cell.length_c   1.000
_cell.angle_alpha   90.00
_cell.angle_beta   90.00
_cell.angle_gamma   90.00
#
_symmetry.space_group_name_H-M   'P 1'
#
loop_
_entity.id
_entity.type
_entity.pdbx_description
1 polymer ?
#
loop_
_entity_poly.entity_id
_entity_poly.type
_entity_poly.pdbx_seq_one_letter_code
_entity_poly.pdbx_strand_id
1 'polypeptide(L)'
;MKFLQKWKDACITTNVQYSANPIRDPNHKWFVSTDEFPADVYPNYLSGCVYLSTSPAIAAILAHTHEIDGFYMDDVLFTGILAERANVTLSDQRAHFVWATSFDLKSAFCEDGVPTAFSMWGAEVPEDFEEHYGRLKERNCNGNFWKIFSLF
;
A
#
# COMPACT_ATOMS: atom_id res chain seq x y z
N MET A 1 13.56 11.40 -4.76
CA MET A 1 12.90 10.08 -4.77
C MET A 1 12.50 9.76 -6.22
N LYS A 2 13.34 9.01 -6.97
CA LYS A 2 13.09 8.72 -8.40
C LYS A 2 11.90 7.78 -8.62
N PHE A 3 11.57 6.97 -7.62
CA PHE A 3 10.42 6.05 -7.60
C PHE A 3 9.09 6.73 -7.99
N LEU A 4 8.77 7.87 -7.37
CA LEU A 4 7.54 8.62 -7.69
C LEU A 4 7.59 9.33 -9.05
N GLN A 5 8.78 9.63 -9.59
CA GLN A 5 8.93 10.26 -10.91
C GLN A 5 8.56 9.31 -12.06
N LYS A 6 8.47 8.00 -11.78
CA LYS A 6 7.95 7.01 -12.73
C LYS A 6 6.46 7.25 -13.02
N TRP A 7 5.73 7.94 -12.14
CA TRP A 7 4.27 8.04 -12.20
C TRP A 7 3.87 9.43 -12.67
N LYS A 8 3.62 9.52 -13.97
CA LYS A 8 3.10 10.75 -14.58
C LYS A 8 1.58 10.85 -14.52
N ASP A 9 0.91 9.71 -14.33
CA ASP A 9 -0.54 9.60 -14.31
C ASP A 9 -1.10 9.47 -12.89
N ALA A 10 -2.41 9.63 -12.74
CA ALA A 10 -3.12 9.49 -11.47
C ALA A 10 -2.97 8.06 -10.91
N CYS A 11 -2.04 7.91 -9.96
CA CYS A 11 -1.75 6.64 -9.31
C CYS A 11 -1.64 6.77 -7.78
N ILE A 12 -2.09 5.70 -7.09
CA ILE A 12 -1.90 5.45 -5.66
C ILE A 12 -1.28 4.08 -5.42
N THR A 13 -0.57 3.90 -4.30
CA THR A 13 0.16 2.67 -4.04
C THR A 13 0.49 2.33 -2.61
N THR A 14 0.43 1.02 -2.33
CA THR A 14 0.98 0.26 -1.21
C THR A 14 0.91 -1.24 -1.58
N ASN A 15 0.64 -2.10 -0.62
CA ASN A 15 0.05 -3.42 -0.77
C ASN A 15 -1.42 -3.38 -1.26
N VAL A 16 -1.65 -3.83 -2.50
CA VAL A 16 -3.01 -3.98 -3.07
C VAL A 16 -3.67 -5.26 -2.54
N GLN A 17 -4.90 -5.11 -2.05
CA GLN A 17 -5.83 -6.19 -1.76
C GLN A 17 -6.69 -6.47 -2.99
N TYR A 18 -6.58 -7.67 -3.53
CA TYR A 18 -7.30 -8.09 -4.72
C TYR A 18 -8.55 -8.89 -4.34
N SER A 19 -9.70 -8.46 -4.88
CA SER A 19 -10.97 -9.19 -4.77
C SER A 19 -11.30 -9.69 -3.36
N ALA A 20 -11.04 -8.86 -2.34
CA ALA A 20 -11.32 -9.23 -0.96
C ALA A 20 -12.83 -9.23 -0.71
N ASN A 21 -13.29 -10.18 0.10
CA ASN A 21 -14.69 -10.31 0.46
C ASN A 21 -15.00 -9.53 1.75
N PRO A 22 -16.16 -8.87 1.85
CA PRO A 22 -16.67 -8.36 3.11
C PRO A 22 -16.83 -9.47 4.15
N ILE A 23 -16.40 -9.21 5.38
CA ILE A 23 -16.60 -10.16 6.48
C ILE A 23 -18.03 -10.01 7.00
N ARG A 24 -18.81 -11.08 6.94
CA ARG A 24 -20.25 -11.08 7.29
C ARG A 24 -20.55 -11.61 8.70
N ASP A 25 -19.52 -11.82 9.53
CA ASP A 25 -19.69 -12.19 10.94
C ASP A 25 -19.83 -10.93 11.83
N PRO A 26 -20.98 -10.70 12.49
CA PRO A 26 -21.20 -9.54 13.35
C PRO A 26 -20.23 -9.39 14.53
N ASN A 27 -19.52 -10.45 14.90
CA ASN A 27 -18.54 -10.43 15.99
C ASN A 27 -17.13 -10.01 15.52
N HIS A 28 -16.93 -9.85 14.21
CA HIS A 28 -15.64 -9.49 13.66
C HIS A 28 -15.43 -7.97 13.65
N LYS A 29 -14.22 -7.50 13.98
CA LYS A 29 -13.86 -6.07 13.98
C LYS A 29 -14.17 -5.38 12.65
N TRP A 30 -13.97 -6.12 11.56
CA TRP A 30 -14.19 -5.67 10.18
C TRP A 30 -15.50 -6.19 9.58
N PHE A 31 -16.53 -6.40 10.43
CA PHE A 31 -17.86 -6.79 9.99
C PHE A 31 -18.47 -5.75 9.05
N VAL A 32 -19.09 -6.21 7.96
CA VAL A 32 -19.91 -5.37 7.07
C VAL A 32 -21.19 -6.12 6.76
N SER A 33 -22.33 -5.51 7.05
CA SER A 33 -23.62 -6.10 6.71
C SER A 33 -23.87 -6.08 5.19
N THR A 34 -24.72 -6.97 4.71
CA THR A 34 -25.16 -6.95 3.30
C THR A 34 -25.93 -5.68 2.97
N ASP A 35 -26.61 -5.07 3.95
CA ASP A 35 -27.34 -3.81 3.75
C ASP A 35 -26.36 -2.63 3.53
N GLU A 36 -25.24 -2.60 4.25
CA GLU A 36 -24.20 -1.57 4.07
C GLU A 36 -23.39 -1.76 2.79
N PHE A 37 -23.09 -3.00 2.42
CA PHE A 37 -22.36 -3.32 1.19
C PHE A 37 -22.92 -4.59 0.55
N PRO A 38 -23.84 -4.48 -0.43
CA PRO A 38 -24.54 -5.63 -0.99
C PRO A 38 -23.69 -6.58 -1.82
N ALA A 39 -22.60 -6.09 -2.43
CA ALA A 39 -21.74 -6.91 -3.26
C ALA A 39 -20.87 -7.88 -2.42
N ASP A 40 -20.55 -9.04 -2.98
CA ASP A 40 -19.78 -10.07 -2.29
C ASP A 40 -18.26 -9.82 -2.31
N VAL A 41 -17.81 -8.85 -3.11
CA VAL A 41 -16.41 -8.56 -3.37
C VAL A 41 -16.22 -7.04 -3.40
N TYR A 42 -15.24 -6.54 -2.67
CA TYR A 42 -14.82 -5.14 -2.76
C TYR A 42 -14.11 -4.85 -4.07
N PRO A 43 -14.17 -3.61 -4.59
CA PRO A 43 -13.17 -3.12 -5.52
C PRO A 43 -11.77 -3.38 -4.95
N ASN A 44 -10.79 -3.57 -5.83
CA ASN A 44 -9.40 -3.64 -5.37
C ASN A 44 -9.08 -2.36 -4.59
N TYR A 45 -8.43 -2.49 -3.45
CA TYR A 45 -8.09 -1.37 -2.58
C TYR A 45 -6.68 -1.56 -2.03
N LEU A 46 -6.15 -0.52 -1.40
CA LEU A 46 -4.85 -0.53 -0.75
C LEU A 46 -5.02 -0.80 0.73
N SER A 47 -4.18 -1.65 1.30
CA SER A 47 -4.07 -1.79 2.76
C SER A 47 -2.64 -1.52 3.21
N GLY A 48 -2.49 -1.12 4.47
CA GLY A 48 -1.19 -0.90 5.10
C GLY A 48 -1.15 0.36 5.94
N CYS A 49 0.05 0.77 6.34
CA CYS A 49 0.23 1.87 7.29
C CYS A 49 0.28 3.25 6.63
N VAL A 50 0.52 3.34 5.32
CA VAL A 50 0.65 4.61 4.60
C VAL A 50 0.30 4.42 3.14
N TYR A 51 -0.35 5.40 2.51
CA TYR A 51 -0.58 5.49 1.06
C TYR A 51 0.40 6.46 0.42
N LEU A 52 1.07 6.05 -0.66
CA LEU A 52 1.78 6.99 -1.53
C LEU A 52 0.90 7.30 -2.74
N SER A 53 0.82 8.58 -3.10
CA SER A 53 -0.10 9.06 -4.12
C SER A 53 0.46 10.23 -4.90
N THR A 54 0.06 10.32 -6.16
CA THR A 54 0.26 11.51 -7.00
C THR A 54 -0.83 12.54 -6.72
N SER A 55 -0.51 13.84 -6.78
CA SER A 55 -1.50 14.90 -6.56
C SER A 55 -2.73 14.81 -7.49
N PRO A 56 -2.60 14.46 -8.80
CA PRO A 56 -3.76 14.23 -9.67
C PRO A 56 -4.69 13.12 -9.18
N ALA A 57 -4.15 12.03 -8.63
CA ALA A 57 -4.97 10.95 -8.07
C ALA A 57 -5.79 11.41 -6.87
N ILE A 58 -5.16 12.15 -5.95
CA ILE A 58 -5.87 12.73 -4.79
C ILE A 58 -7.00 13.64 -5.27
N ALA A 59 -6.72 14.55 -6.21
CA ALA A 59 -7.73 15.47 -6.73
C ALA A 59 -8.90 14.73 -7.39
N ALA A 60 -8.62 13.68 -8.18
CA ALA A 60 -9.63 12.87 -8.83
C ALA A 60 -10.52 12.14 -7.81
N ILE A 61 -9.91 11.49 -6.80
CA ILE A 61 -10.65 10.79 -5.73
C ILE A 61 -11.56 11.76 -4.96
N LEU A 62 -11.02 12.93 -4.57
CA LEU A 62 -11.76 13.91 -3.79
C LEU A 62 -12.95 14.47 -4.55
N ALA A 63 -12.87 14.57 -5.88
CA ALA A 63 -13.98 15.05 -6.71
C ALA A 63 -15.22 14.14 -6.63
N HIS A 64 -15.06 12.85 -6.32
CA HIS A 64 -16.16 11.87 -6.21
C HIS A 64 -16.67 11.67 -4.78
N THR A 65 -16.04 12.27 -3.77
CA THR A 65 -16.41 12.03 -2.35
C THR A 65 -17.86 12.38 -2.03
N HIS A 66 -18.42 13.37 -2.72
CA HIS A 66 -19.81 13.81 -2.56
C HIS A 66 -20.87 12.82 -3.07
N GLU A 67 -20.45 11.77 -3.78
CA GLU A 67 -21.35 10.75 -4.37
C GLU A 67 -21.62 9.58 -3.40
N ILE A 68 -20.95 9.53 -2.25
CA ILE A 68 -20.98 8.41 -1.31
C ILE A 68 -21.31 8.91 0.10
N ASP A 69 -22.34 8.35 0.72
CA ASP A 69 -22.77 8.72 2.08
C ASP A 69 -21.74 8.35 3.17
N GLY A 70 -20.86 7.41 2.87
CA GLY A 70 -19.71 7.02 3.70
C GLY A 70 -19.54 5.50 3.78
N PHE A 71 -18.34 5.06 4.15
CA PHE A 71 -18.04 3.66 4.45
C PHE A 71 -16.96 3.61 5.52
N TYR A 72 -17.16 2.83 6.59
CA TYR A 72 -16.33 2.97 7.79
C TYR A 72 -14.88 2.49 7.60
N MET A 73 -14.62 1.64 6.61
CA MET A 73 -13.26 1.26 6.23
C MET A 73 -12.74 2.26 5.21
N ASP A 74 -11.92 3.20 5.69
CA ASP A 74 -11.28 4.26 4.89
C ASP A 74 -10.42 3.71 3.76
N ASP A 75 -9.69 2.62 4.00
CA ASP A 75 -8.95 1.86 3.00
C ASP A 75 -9.84 1.51 1.81
N VAL A 76 -10.98 0.87 2.07
CA VAL A 76 -11.95 0.45 1.05
C VAL A 76 -12.64 1.66 0.42
N LEU A 77 -13.00 2.67 1.22
CA LEU A 77 -13.68 3.88 0.74
C LEU A 77 -12.82 4.67 -0.25
N PHE A 78 -11.65 5.12 0.17
CA PHE A 78 -10.84 6.06 -0.60
C PHE A 78 -10.01 5.38 -1.67
N THR A 79 -9.42 4.22 -1.35
CA THR A 79 -8.47 3.56 -2.25
C THR A 79 -9.10 2.43 -3.07
N GLY A 80 -10.35 2.06 -2.78
CA GLY A 80 -11.16 1.15 -3.59
C GLY A 80 -12.34 1.84 -4.27
N ILE A 81 -13.42 2.07 -3.53
CA ILE A 81 -14.72 2.57 -4.02
C ILE A 81 -14.59 3.90 -4.78
N LEU A 82 -13.89 4.89 -4.21
CA LEU A 82 -13.70 6.20 -4.84
C LEU A 82 -12.57 6.19 -5.88
N ALA A 83 -11.51 5.42 -5.67
CA ALA A 83 -10.42 5.27 -6.64
C ALA A 83 -10.90 4.62 -7.95
N GLU A 84 -11.76 3.60 -7.85
CA GLU A 84 -12.39 2.95 -9.02
C GLU A 84 -13.28 3.93 -9.80
N ARG A 85 -14.14 4.69 -9.10
CA ARG A 85 -14.96 5.75 -9.73
C ARG A 85 -14.12 6.82 -10.43
N ALA A 86 -13.04 7.23 -9.79
CA ALA A 86 -12.11 8.23 -10.30
C ALA A 86 -11.17 7.68 -11.39
N ASN A 87 -11.26 6.39 -11.73
CA ASN A 87 -10.36 5.69 -12.65
C ASN A 87 -8.87 5.89 -12.30
N VAL A 88 -8.56 5.85 -11.02
CA VAL A 88 -7.18 5.96 -10.50
C VAL A 88 -6.49 4.61 -10.57
N THR A 89 -5.24 4.60 -11.03
CA THR A 89 -4.44 3.38 -11.11
C THR A 89 -3.94 2.97 -9.73
N LEU A 90 -4.20 1.72 -9.33
CA LEU A 90 -3.56 1.10 -8.18
C LEU A 90 -2.28 0.39 -8.60
N SER A 91 -1.14 0.79 -8.04
CA SER A 91 0.12 0.06 -8.22
C SER A 91 0.37 -0.80 -6.99
N ASP A 92 0.52 -2.12 -7.18
CA ASP A 92 0.95 -3.01 -6.10
C ASP A 92 2.46 -2.87 -5.89
N GLN A 93 2.81 -2.47 -4.67
CA GLN A 93 4.16 -2.25 -4.18
C GLN A 93 4.34 -3.01 -2.87
N ARG A 94 3.77 -4.22 -2.77
CA ARG A 94 3.91 -5.13 -1.62
C ARG A 94 5.34 -5.29 -1.12
N ALA A 95 6.33 -5.32 -2.01
CA ALA A 95 7.75 -5.41 -1.64
C ALA A 95 8.29 -4.20 -0.86
N HIS A 96 7.52 -3.12 -0.78
CA HIS A 96 7.85 -1.90 -0.05
C HIS A 96 7.08 -1.76 1.27
N PHE A 97 6.18 -2.70 1.57
CA PHE A 97 5.42 -2.77 2.81
C PHE A 97 5.82 -4.02 3.61
N VAL A 98 6.23 -3.82 4.86
CA VAL A 98 6.68 -4.90 5.74
C VAL A 98 5.63 -5.18 6.81
N TRP A 99 5.18 -6.42 6.93
CA TRP A 99 4.31 -6.88 8.01
C TRP A 99 5.13 -7.64 9.05
N ALA A 100 5.78 -6.93 9.97
CA ALA A 100 6.66 -7.54 10.96
C ALA A 100 6.84 -6.64 12.19
N THR A 101 6.88 -7.25 13.38
CA THR A 101 7.24 -6.58 14.64
C THR A 101 8.74 -6.31 14.76
N SER A 102 9.56 -6.81 13.83
CA SER A 102 10.97 -6.44 13.73
C SER A 102 11.42 -6.43 12.27
N PHE A 103 12.22 -5.44 11.90
CA PHE A 103 12.81 -5.37 10.56
C PHE A 103 13.90 -6.44 10.39
N ASP A 104 13.63 -7.42 9.53
CA ASP A 104 14.63 -8.41 9.07
C ASP A 104 15.31 -7.90 7.78
N LEU A 105 16.63 -7.81 7.78
CA LEU A 105 17.40 -7.45 6.58
C LEU A 105 17.14 -8.39 5.39
N LYS A 106 16.59 -9.59 5.61
CA LYS A 106 16.19 -10.52 4.55
C LYS A 106 14.88 -10.14 3.85
N SER A 107 13.98 -9.41 4.52
CA SER A 107 12.74 -8.89 3.91
C SER A 107 12.97 -7.56 3.19
N ALA A 108 14.15 -6.95 3.35
CA ALA A 108 14.56 -5.73 2.66
C ALA A 108 14.97 -6.02 1.20
N PHE A 109 14.00 -5.90 0.28
CA PHE A 109 14.30 -5.88 -1.15
C PHE A 109 15.11 -4.62 -1.50
N CYS A 110 15.81 -4.68 -2.63
CA CYS A 110 16.57 -3.55 -3.15
C CYS A 110 16.04 -3.20 -4.54
N GLU A 111 15.78 -1.91 -4.77
CA GLU A 111 15.43 -1.35 -6.08
C GLU A 111 16.33 -0.14 -6.32
N ASP A 112 16.94 -0.06 -7.50
CA ASP A 112 17.87 1.02 -7.88
C ASP A 112 19.01 1.29 -6.87
N GLY A 113 19.48 0.23 -6.19
CA GLY A 113 20.55 0.32 -5.20
C GLY A 113 20.12 0.88 -3.85
N VAL A 114 18.81 0.99 -3.60
CA VAL A 114 18.23 1.47 -2.34
C VAL A 114 17.30 0.40 -1.74
N PRO A 115 17.28 0.21 -0.42
CA PRO A 115 16.28 -0.63 0.22
C PRO A 115 14.86 -0.15 -0.08
N THR A 116 13.96 -1.06 -0.42
CA THR A 116 12.60 -0.75 -0.89
C THR A 116 11.63 -0.38 0.23
N ALA A 117 11.85 -0.88 1.44
CA ALA A 117 10.94 -0.71 2.55
C ALA A 117 10.78 0.77 2.91
N PHE A 118 9.56 1.31 2.75
CA PHE A 118 9.21 2.67 3.20
C PHE A 118 8.10 2.66 4.26
N SER A 119 7.42 1.54 4.48
CA SER A 119 6.45 1.40 5.57
C SER A 119 6.45 0.02 6.19
N MET A 120 6.17 -0.02 7.49
CA MET A 120 6.13 -1.24 8.27
C MET A 120 5.02 -1.17 9.30
N TRP A 121 4.26 -2.26 9.42
CA TRP A 121 3.33 -2.49 10.51
C TRP A 121 4.01 -3.31 11.61
N GLY A 122 3.86 -2.91 12.87
CA GLY A 122 4.34 -3.68 14.03
C GLY A 122 5.35 -2.96 14.93
N ALA A 123 5.79 -1.75 14.58
CA ALA A 123 6.53 -0.87 15.50
C ALA A 123 5.54 -0.21 16.47
N GLU A 124 5.78 -0.31 17.77
CA GLU A 124 4.85 0.11 18.82
C GLU A 124 5.33 1.36 19.56
N VAL A 125 6.66 1.50 19.73
CA VAL A 125 7.28 2.63 20.44
C VAL A 125 8.28 3.37 19.56
N PRO A 126 8.58 4.67 19.83
CA PRO A 126 9.51 5.46 19.02
C PRO A 126 10.87 4.80 18.79
N GLU A 127 11.38 4.08 19.79
CA GLU A 127 12.66 3.37 19.74
C GLU A 127 12.69 2.27 18.67
N ASP A 128 11.57 1.60 18.42
CA ASP A 128 11.45 0.60 17.36
C ASP A 128 11.73 1.25 16.00
N PHE A 129 11.17 2.43 15.74
CA PHE A 129 11.39 3.15 14.49
C PHE A 129 12.87 3.51 14.29
N GLU A 130 13.56 3.95 15.35
CA GLU A 130 14.99 4.26 15.28
C GLU A 130 15.82 3.01 15.00
N GLU A 131 15.52 1.90 15.68
CA GLU A 131 16.18 0.61 15.46
C GLU A 131 15.98 0.11 14.04
N HIS A 132 14.74 0.09 13.56
CA HIS A 132 14.40 -0.36 12.21
C HIS A 132 15.04 0.52 11.14
N TYR A 133 15.05 1.84 11.34
CA TYR A 133 15.76 2.76 10.45
C TYR A 133 17.28 2.56 10.49
N GLY A 134 17.84 2.26 11.67
CA GLY A 134 19.23 1.85 11.84
C GLY A 134 19.59 0.65 10.96
N ARG A 135 18.82 -0.44 11.11
CA ARG A 135 18.98 -1.67 10.31
C ARG A 135 18.79 -1.41 8.82
N LEU A 136 17.80 -0.61 8.42
CA LEU A 136 17.58 -0.27 7.01
C LEU A 136 18.81 0.38 6.37
N LYS A 137 19.52 1.26 7.11
CA LYS A 137 20.76 1.90 6.62
C LYS A 137 21.93 0.93 6.48
N GLU A 138 21.97 -0.15 7.26
CA GLU A 138 23.00 -1.18 7.17
C GLU A 138 22.81 -2.11 5.96
N ARG A 139 21.63 -2.08 5.34
CA ARG A 139 21.31 -2.90 4.17
C ARG A 139 22.16 -2.46 2.97
N ASN A 140 23.14 -3.30 2.62
CA ASN A 140 23.95 -3.10 1.44
C ASN A 140 23.20 -3.56 0.17
N CYS A 141 22.71 -2.61 -0.62
CA CYS A 141 22.06 -2.83 -1.91
C CYS A 141 23.01 -2.75 -3.12
N ASN A 142 24.34 -2.76 -2.91
CA ASN A 142 25.34 -2.75 -3.99
C ASN A 142 25.54 -4.13 -4.66
N GLY A 143 24.69 -5.11 -4.35
CA GLY A 143 24.72 -6.43 -4.96
C GLY A 143 24.34 -6.38 -6.45
N ASN A 144 25.34 -6.49 -7.32
CA ASN A 144 25.20 -6.62 -8.78
C ASN A 144 24.54 -7.95 -9.20
N PHE A 145 23.36 -8.32 -8.70
CA PHE A 145 22.68 -9.54 -9.14
C PHE A 145 22.17 -9.44 -10.60
N TRP A 146 21.83 -8.23 -11.05
CA TRP A 146 21.33 -7.97 -12.40
C TRP A 146 22.39 -7.89 -13.50
N LYS A 147 23.70 -7.89 -13.17
CA LYS A 147 24.76 -7.89 -14.20
C LYS A 147 25.08 -9.28 -14.78
N ILE A 148 24.47 -10.36 -14.27
CA ILE A 148 24.74 -11.72 -14.76
C ILE A 148 23.75 -12.16 -15.85
N PHE A 149 22.56 -11.54 -15.95
CA PHE A 149 21.54 -11.95 -16.93
C PHE A 149 21.37 -11.00 -18.14
N SER A 150 22.23 -9.99 -18.31
CA SER A 150 22.23 -9.12 -19.49
C SER A 150 23.34 -9.44 -20.51
N LEU A 151 23.92 -10.64 -20.45
CA LEU A 151 24.95 -11.13 -21.38
C LEU A 151 24.59 -12.41 -22.14
N PHE A 152 23.31 -12.79 -22.19
CA PHE A 152 22.80 -13.81 -23.12
C PHE A 152 21.48 -13.37 -23.72
#